data_AF-A0A644XYA7-F1
#
_entry.id   AF-A0A644XYA7-F1
#
_cell.length_a   1.000
_cell.length_b   1.000
_cell.length_c   1.000
_cell.angle_alpha   90.00
_cell.angle_beta   90.00
_cell.angle_gamma   90.00
#
_symmetry.space_group_name_H-M   'P 1'
#
loop_
_entity.id
_entity.type
_entity.pdbx_description
1 polymer ?
#
loop_
_entity_poly.entity_id
_entity_poly.type
_entity_poly.pdbx_seq_one_letter_code
_entity_poly.pdbx_strand_id
1 'polypeptide(L)' 'MAVQVGGKLKGTVVLPADCGEEAVKTAALEVEKVQKAVEGMEIVKTIYVKNRLINLIVKPR' A
#
# COMPACT_ATOMS: atom_id res chain seq x y z
N MET A 1 -6.08 8.66 2.11
CA MET A 1 -4.64 8.36 2.03
C MET A 1 -4.32 7.65 0.72
N ALA A 2 -3.24 8.06 0.04
CA ALA A 2 -2.86 7.45 -1.23
C ALA A 2 -2.14 6.11 -1.03
N VAL A 3 -2.47 5.12 -1.85
CA VAL A 3 -1.78 3.82 -1.91
C VAL A 3 -0.98 3.75 -3.19
N GLN A 4 0.33 3.58 -3.03
CA GLN A 4 1.28 3.42 -4.11
C GLN A 4 1.89 2.01 -4.07
N VAL A 5 2.16 1.45 -5.24
CA VAL A 5 2.86 0.18 -5.40
C VAL A 5 3.96 0.39 -6.42
N GLY A 6 5.21 0.16 -6.02
CA GLY A 6 6.38 0.41 -6.87
C GLY A 6 6.47 1.84 -7.41
N GLY A 7 6.00 2.83 -6.63
CA GLY A 7 5.98 4.24 -7.04
C GLY A 7 4.80 4.65 -7.95
N LYS A 8 3.91 3.72 -8.34
CA LYS A 8 2.67 4.05 -9.07
C LYS A 8 1.47 4.09 -8.13
N LEU A 9 0.61 5.11 -8.27
CA LEU A 9 -0.63 5.22 -7.50
C LEU A 9 -1.62 4.14 -7.95
N LYS A 10 -2.00 3.24 -7.05
CA LYS A 10 -2.92 2.12 -7.33
C LYS A 10 -4.31 2.33 -6.76
N GLY A 11 -4.43 3.19 -5.76
CA GLY A 11 -5.72 3.56 -5.19
C GLY A 11 -5.59 4.59 -4.09
N THR A 12 -6.71 4.89 -3.48
CA THR A 12 -6.81 5.71 -2.27
C THR A 12 -7.66 4.95 -1.27
N VAL A 13 -7.22 4.93 -0.01
CA VAL A 13 -7.96 4.35 1.11
C VAL A 13 -8.35 5.46 2.06
N VAL A 14 -9.59 5.45 2.54
CA VAL A 14 -10.08 6.39 3.55
C VAL A 14 -9.94 5.69 4.89
N LEU A 15 -8.97 6.13 5.68
CA LEU A 15 -8.66 5.58 7.00
C LEU A 15 -8.52 6.76 7.98
N PRO A 16 -8.87 6.57 9.26
CA PRO A 16 -8.65 7.58 10.27
C PRO A 16 -7.16 7.92 10.43
N ALA A 17 -6.88 9.16 10.81
CA ALA A 17 -5.53 9.72 10.87
C ALA A 17 -4.61 9.04 11.90
N ASP A 18 -5.18 8.29 12.85
CA ASP A 18 -4.45 7.55 13.88
C ASP A 18 -4.28 6.05 13.58
N CYS A 19 -4.57 5.62 12.34
CA CYS A 19 -4.25 4.26 11.94
C CYS A 19 -2.73 4.01 11.95
N GLY A 20 -2.33 2.93 12.61
CA GLY A 20 -0.96 2.40 12.54
C GLY A 20 -0.66 1.78 11.17
N GLU A 21 0.63 1.58 10.89
CA GLU A 21 1.11 1.03 9.63
C GLU A 21 0.42 -0.29 9.25
N GLU A 22 0.22 -1.20 10.20
CA GLU A 22 -0.39 -2.50 9.94
C GLU A 22 -1.83 -2.39 9.45
N ALA A 23 -2.66 -1.56 10.09
CA ALA A 23 -4.05 -1.34 9.68
C ALA A 23 -4.12 -0.76 8.27
N VAL A 24 -3.21 0.17 7.97
CA VAL A 24 -3.11 0.79 6.64
C VAL A 24 -2.66 -0.21 5.59
N LYS A 25 -1.69 -1.07 5.94
CA LYS A 25 -1.19 -2.12 5.05
C LYS A 25 -2.29 -3.13 4.73
N THR A 26 -3.08 -3.54 5.72
CA THR A 26 -4.23 -4.44 5.50
C THR A 26 -5.26 -3.81 4.58
N ALA A 27 -5.70 -2.59 4.86
CA ALA A 27 -6.64 -1.88 4.00
C ALA A 27 -6.09 -1.62 2.59
N ALA A 28 -4.80 -1.35 2.45
CA ALA A 28 -4.14 -1.21 1.15
C ALA A 28 -4.12 -2.54 0.38
N LEU A 29 -3.91 -3.67 1.07
CA LEU A 29 -3.95 -5.02 0.49
C LEU A 29 -5.37 -5.49 0.15
N GLU A 30 -6.42 -4.89 0.70
CA GLU A 30 -7.81 -5.16 0.31
C GLU A 30 -8.21 -4.46 -0.99
N VAL A 31 -7.43 -3.49 -1.47
CA VAL A 31 -7.69 -2.82 -2.75
C VAL A 31 -7.37 -3.80 -3.89
N GLU A 32 -8.37 -4.16 -4.70
CA GLU A 32 -8.20 -5.09 -5.83
C GLU A 32 -7.05 -4.69 -6.77
N LYS A 33 -6.86 -3.39 -7.03
CA LYS A 33 -5.77 -2.87 -7.86
C LYS A 33 -4.38 -3.09 -7.25
N VAL A 34 -4.30 -3.14 -5.92
CA VAL A 34 -3.06 -3.42 -5.18
C VAL A 34 -2.81 -4.92 -5.18
N GLN A 35 -3.84 -5.75 -4.93
CA GLN A 35 -3.73 -7.21 -5.01
C GLN A 35 -3.18 -7.65 -6.37
N LYS A 36 -3.78 -7.17 -7.47
CA LYS A 36 -3.29 -7.44 -8.83
C LYS A 36 -1.88 -6.90 -9.10
N ALA A 37 -1.41 -5.92 -8.33
CA ALA A 37 -0.07 -5.36 -8.48
C ALA A 37 0.99 -6.07 -7.62
N VAL A 38 0.56 -6.70 -6.51
CA VAL A 38 1.43 -7.55 -5.68
C VAL A 38 1.40 -9.01 -6.13
N GLU A 39 0.43 -9.41 -6.95
CA GLU A 39 0.35 -10.75 -7.55
C GLU A 39 1.61 -11.04 -8.39
N GLY A 40 2.33 -12.10 -8.03
CA GLY A 40 3.61 -12.45 -8.66
C GLY A 40 4.80 -11.54 -8.28
N MET A 41 4.61 -10.59 -7.35
CA MET A 41 5.68 -9.74 -6.84
C MET A 41 5.86 -9.93 -5.33
N GLU A 42 7.10 -9.74 -4.86
CA GLU A 42 7.44 -9.81 -3.43
C GLU A 42 7.54 -8.40 -2.84
N ILE A 43 6.85 -8.15 -1.73
CA ILE A 43 6.91 -6.87 -1.02
C ILE A 43 8.22 -6.82 -0.22
N VAL A 44 9.20 -6.07 -0.72
CA VAL A 44 10.52 -5.95 -0.09
C VAL A 44 10.58 -4.81 0.94
N LYS A 45 9.73 -3.80 0.82
CA LYS A 45 9.70 -2.68 1.76
C LYS A 45 8.34 -1.99 1.76
N THR A 46 7.87 -1.59 2.92
CA THR A 46 6.69 -0.75 3.07
C THR A 46 7.14 0.61 3.59
N ILE A 47 6.70 1.68 2.95
CA ILE A 47 6.97 3.05 3.37
C ILE A 47 5.64 3.66 3.77
N TYR A 48 5.42 3.75 5.07
CA TYR A 48 4.24 4.40 5.62
C TYR A 48 4.57 5.84 6.02
N VAL A 49 3.85 6.79 5.44
CA VAL A 49 3.90 8.20 5.83
C VAL A 49 2.56 8.55 6.44
N LYS A 50 2.52 8.63 7.78
CA LYS A 50 1.30 8.92 8.55
C LYS A 50 0.57 10.12 7.97
N ASN A 51 -0.74 9.98 7.76
CA ASN A 51 -1.62 11.01 7.19
C ASN A 51 -1.31 11.47 5.76
N ARG A 52 -0.39 10.81 5.05
CA ARG A 52 0.02 11.21 3.70
C ARG A 52 -0.22 10.10 2.68
N LEU A 53 0.55 9.01 2.78
CA LEU A 53 0.50 7.90 1.82
C LEU A 53 1.16 6.64 2.38
N ILE A 54 0.85 5.51 1.77
CA ILE A 54 1.60 4.26 1.91
C ILE A 54 2.16 3.87 0.54
N ASN A 55 3.45 3.53 0.48
CA ASN A 55 4.10 3.04 -0.72
C ASN A 55 4.69 1.65 -0.47
N LEU A 56 4.16 0.67 -1.20
CA LEU A 56 4.58 -0.72 -1.15
C LEU A 56 5.64 -0.93 -2.24
N ILE A 57 6.90 -1.09 -1.84
CA ILE A 57 7.98 -1.45 -2.74
C ILE A 57 7.87 -2.95 -3.00
N VAL A 58 7.54 -3.28 -4.24
CA VAL A 58 7.44 -4.64 -4.75
C VAL A 58 8.59 -4.93 -5.71
N LYS A 59 9.07 -6.16 -5.74
CA LYS A 59 10.02 -6.64 -6.75
C LYS A 59 9.47 -7.91 -7.40
N PRO A 60 9.67 -8.12 -8.71
CA PRO A 60 9.38 -9.41 -9.32
C PRO A 60 10.20 -10.50 -8.63
N ARG A 61 9.57 -11.66 -8.45
CA ARG A 61 10.21 -12.84 -7.86
C ARG A 61 11.05 -13.59 -8.88
#